data_AF-A0A8T7BWV2-F1
#
_entry.id   AF-A0A8T7BWV2-F1
#
_cell.length_a   1.000
_cell.length_b   1.000
_cell.length_c   1.000
_cell.angle_alpha   90.00
_cell.angle_beta   90.00
_cell.angle_gamma   90.00
#
_symmetry.space_group_name_H-M   'P 1'
#
loop_
_entity.id
_entity.type
_entity.pdbx_description
1 polymer ?
#
loop_
_entity_poly.entity_id
_entity_poly.type
_entity_poly.pdbx_seq_one_letter_code
_entity_poly.pdbx_strand_id
1 'polypeptide(L)'
;MSHPDYETIVNKLAFAAITEQRRARRWRIFFLFLFFIYLTPILILTLDLGSGYSGDEENGESGHTAVVKLSGVIASGEDAGSENVIAGLEAAFKHENTKAVIVEINSPGGSPVESSYIYNEINRLRDKHEVIPVYAVVADIAASGGYFVASAADKIYVNRSSLIGSIGVRMDNFGFVELMKKIGIERRLLTAGENKGLLDPFLPEDEQQKAHIQAMLNEVHEHFIKAVRDGRGQRLVEQEGLFSGLIWTGEKAIELGLVDNFGSSKTVAREVVKAEKLVDFTPKSALVERLADRLGASFSAGFARFFTPDIY
;
A
#
# COMPACT_ATOMS: atom_id res chain seq x y z
N MET A 1 24.63 62.50 57.81
CA MET A 1 25.07 61.96 56.51
C MET A 1 23.93 61.11 55.97
N SER A 2 23.12 61.65 55.06
CA SER A 2 22.11 60.87 54.33
C SER A 2 22.84 59.95 53.36
N HIS A 3 22.40 58.69 53.23
CA HIS A 3 22.92 57.71 52.27
C HIS A 3 22.02 57.69 51.02
N PRO A 4 22.31 58.51 49.99
CA PRO A 4 21.55 58.51 48.73
C PRO A 4 21.80 57.28 47.83
N ASP A 5 22.60 56.30 48.27
CA ASP A 5 23.06 55.22 47.39
C ASP A 5 22.12 54.01 47.32
N TYR A 6 21.27 53.75 48.32
CA TYR A 6 20.52 52.50 48.38
C TYR A 6 19.37 52.43 47.36
N GLU A 7 18.53 53.46 47.26
CA GLU A 7 17.45 53.51 46.25
C GLU A 7 17.99 53.50 44.82
N THR A 8 19.17 54.09 44.62
CA THR A 8 19.83 54.14 43.31
C THR A 8 20.33 52.75 42.90
N ILE A 9 20.85 51.96 43.85
CA ILE A 9 21.30 50.58 43.61
C ILE A 9 20.12 49.64 43.36
N VAL A 10 19.04 49.74 44.15
CA VAL A 10 17.84 48.91 43.98
C VAL A 10 17.15 49.20 42.64
N ASN A 11 16.99 50.47 42.26
CA ASN A 11 16.45 50.83 40.96
C ASN A 11 17.34 50.33 39.82
N LYS A 12 18.67 50.47 39.91
CA LYS A 12 19.60 49.93 38.91
C LYS A 12 19.49 48.41 38.77
N LEU A 13 19.36 47.67 39.87
CA LEU A 13 19.17 46.22 39.86
C LEU A 13 17.81 45.82 39.28
N ALA A 14 16.73 46.50 39.65
CA ALA A 14 15.39 46.23 39.12
C ALA A 14 15.31 46.53 37.62
N PHE A 15 15.87 47.65 37.15
CA PHE A 15 15.95 47.96 35.74
C PHE A 15 16.91 47.03 34.99
N ALA A 16 18.02 46.59 35.60
CA ALA A 16 18.90 45.58 35.02
C ALA A 16 18.18 44.24 34.81
N ALA A 17 17.41 43.78 35.80
CA ALA A 17 16.61 42.55 35.71
C ALA A 17 15.52 42.64 34.63
N ILE A 18 14.82 43.77 34.52
CA ILE A 18 13.82 44.00 33.45
C ILE A 18 14.48 44.03 32.07
N THR A 19 15.68 44.62 31.97
CA THR A 19 16.44 44.71 30.71
C THR A 19 16.92 43.33 30.28
N GLU A 20 17.38 42.50 31.22
CA GLU A 20 17.75 41.11 30.99
C GLU A 20 16.55 40.26 30.55
N GLN A 21 15.39 40.43 31.19
CA GLN A 21 14.16 39.71 30.81
C GLN A 21 13.67 40.09 29.41
N ARG A 22 13.76 41.37 29.02
CA ARG A 22 13.46 41.83 27.66
C ARG A 22 14.45 41.27 26.64
N ARG A 23 15.74 41.22 26.98
CA ARG A 23 16.80 40.65 26.13
C ARG A 23 16.58 39.15 25.94
N ALA A 24 16.27 38.41 27.00
CA ALA A 24 15.94 36.99 26.94
C ALA A 24 14.70 36.70 26.08
N ARG A 25 13.63 37.50 26.21
CA ARG A 25 12.44 37.40 25.32
C ARG A 25 12.79 37.66 23.86
N ARG A 26 13.60 38.69 23.57
CA ARG A 26 14.05 39.02 22.21
C ARG A 26 14.92 37.91 21.62
N TRP A 27 15.84 37.33 22.40
CA TRP A 27 16.64 36.18 21.97
C TRP A 27 15.78 34.93 21.73
N ARG A 28 14.80 34.66 22.59
CA ARG A 28 13.86 33.54 22.36
C ARG A 28 13.08 33.72 21.06
N ILE A 29 12.58 34.92 20.80
CA ILE A 29 11.88 35.26 19.55
C ILE A 29 12.83 35.14 18.34
N PHE A 30 14.05 35.67 18.46
CA PHE A 30 15.08 35.58 17.43
C PHE A 30 15.43 34.12 17.08
N PHE A 31 15.70 33.28 18.09
CA PHE A 31 15.99 31.86 17.87
C PHE A 31 14.77 31.08 17.36
N LEU A 32 13.54 31.47 17.73
CA LEU A 32 12.33 30.88 17.19
C LEU A 32 12.16 31.21 15.70
N PHE A 33 12.41 32.47 15.29
CA PHE A 33 12.43 32.86 13.88
C PHE A 33 13.56 32.15 13.11
N LEU A 34 14.76 32.02 13.69
CA LEU A 34 15.86 31.28 13.09
C LEU A 34 15.49 29.80 12.89
N PHE A 35 14.82 29.19 13.89
CA PHE A 35 14.32 27.82 13.81
C PHE A 35 13.31 27.67 12.67
N PHE A 36 12.32 28.56 12.55
CA PHE A 36 11.38 28.52 11.42
C PHE A 36 12.06 28.81 10.08
N ILE A 37 12.97 29.77 9.99
CA ILE A 37 13.73 30.06 8.76
C ILE A 37 14.60 28.86 8.34
N TYR A 38 15.12 28.08 9.29
CA TYR A 38 15.86 26.85 9.00
C TYR A 38 14.94 25.68 8.62
N LEU A 39 13.80 25.56 9.31
CA LEU A 39 12.87 24.44 9.14
C LEU A 39 11.98 24.61 7.91
N THR A 40 11.68 25.84 7.49
CA THR A 40 10.86 26.13 6.29
C THR A 40 11.49 25.61 4.99
N PRO A 41 12.79 25.83 4.68
CA PRO A 41 13.41 25.24 3.49
C PRO A 41 13.55 23.73 3.58
N ILE A 42 13.75 23.16 4.78
CA ILE A 42 13.74 21.70 4.96
C ILE A 42 12.34 21.14 4.74
N LEU A 43 11.31 21.84 5.23
CA LEU A 43 9.91 21.50 5.04
C LEU A 43 9.49 21.68 3.58
N ILE A 44 10.00 22.70 2.88
CA ILE A 44 9.81 22.87 1.44
C ILE A 44 10.54 21.76 0.70
N LEU A 45 11.75 21.35 1.11
CA LEU A 45 12.46 20.23 0.49
C LEU A 45 11.77 18.88 0.71
N THR A 46 11.02 18.72 1.81
CA THR A 46 10.25 17.51 2.11
C THR A 46 8.81 17.55 1.60
N LEU A 47 8.20 18.74 1.47
CA LEU A 47 6.87 18.98 0.88
C LEU A 47 6.92 19.17 -0.64
N ASP A 48 8.06 19.56 -1.21
CA ASP A 48 8.37 19.44 -2.63
C ASP A 48 8.64 17.96 -2.92
N LEU A 49 7.55 17.20 -2.82
CA LEU A 49 7.06 16.35 -3.89
C LEU A 49 8.19 15.93 -4.82
N GLY A 50 8.85 14.82 -4.47
CA GLY A 50 9.66 14.05 -5.40
C GLY A 50 8.93 14.00 -6.74
N SER A 51 9.48 14.75 -7.69
CA SER A 51 8.98 14.96 -9.04
C SER A 51 7.46 15.17 -9.08
N GLY A 52 7.05 16.41 -8.84
CA GLY A 52 5.94 16.98 -9.60
C GLY A 52 6.17 16.68 -11.08
N TYR A 53 5.12 16.15 -11.70
CA TYR A 53 4.94 16.01 -13.13
C TYR A 53 5.78 17.03 -13.92
N SER A 54 6.84 16.56 -14.55
CA SER A 54 7.29 17.14 -15.82
C SER A 54 6.37 16.60 -16.88
N GLY A 55 5.12 17.07 -16.86
CA GLY A 55 4.30 17.09 -18.04
C GLY A 55 4.95 18.06 -19.00
N ASP A 56 6.00 17.60 -19.69
CA ASP A 56 6.36 18.17 -20.98
C ASP A 56 5.13 17.92 -21.87
N GLU A 57 4.23 18.90 -21.86
CA GLU A 57 3.32 19.21 -22.95
C GLU A 57 4.16 19.60 -24.17
N GLU A 58 4.85 18.61 -24.73
CA GLU A 58 5.17 18.66 -26.15
C GLU A 58 3.90 18.26 -26.89
N ASN A 59 3.24 19.29 -27.43
CA ASN A 59 2.30 19.12 -28.53
C ASN A 59 2.99 18.32 -29.65
N GLY A 60 2.60 17.05 -29.85
CA GLY A 60 3.01 16.30 -31.04
C GLY A 60 2.91 14.78 -30.90
N GLU A 61 1.75 14.22 -31.24
CA GLU A 61 1.51 12.90 -31.88
C GLU A 61 2.07 11.58 -31.30
N SER A 62 3.03 11.59 -30.37
CA SER A 62 3.65 10.36 -29.85
C SER A 62 2.89 9.85 -28.62
N GLY A 63 2.30 8.66 -28.76
CA GLY A 63 1.63 8.00 -27.64
C GLY A 63 2.57 7.61 -26.51
N HIS A 64 2.00 7.27 -25.35
CA HIS A 64 2.76 6.83 -24.18
C HIS A 64 2.30 5.46 -23.69
N THR A 65 3.14 4.82 -22.88
CA THR A 65 2.78 3.62 -22.12
C THR A 65 2.47 4.04 -20.68
N ALA A 66 1.25 3.83 -20.23
CA ALA A 66 0.84 4.12 -18.86
C ALA A 66 1.38 3.05 -17.91
N VAL A 67 1.78 3.43 -16.70
CA VAL A 67 2.27 2.51 -15.66
C VAL A 67 1.44 2.71 -14.40
N VAL A 68 0.93 1.61 -13.84
CA VAL A 68 0.29 1.56 -12.52
C VAL A 68 1.04 0.54 -11.67
N LYS A 69 1.53 0.95 -10.50
CA LYS A 69 2.33 0.10 -9.63
C LYS A 69 1.46 -0.64 -8.62
N LEU A 70 1.71 -1.93 -8.47
CA LEU A 70 1.20 -2.80 -7.42
C LEU A 70 2.36 -3.23 -6.53
N SER A 71 2.68 -2.43 -5.52
CA SER A 71 3.88 -2.58 -4.69
C SER A 71 3.53 -2.85 -3.23
N GLY A 72 4.04 -3.95 -2.67
CA GLY A 72 3.82 -4.33 -1.28
C GLY A 72 2.61 -5.27 -1.08
N VAL A 73 2.15 -5.35 0.17
CA VAL A 73 1.05 -6.26 0.55
C VAL A 73 -0.28 -5.71 0.05
N ILE A 74 -1.05 -6.54 -0.64
CA ILE A 74 -2.37 -6.19 -1.17
C ILE A 74 -3.39 -6.23 -0.03
N ALA A 75 -3.79 -5.08 0.49
CA ALA A 75 -4.78 -4.98 1.56
C ALA A 75 -5.56 -3.66 1.47
N SER A 76 -6.79 -3.67 2.02
CA SER A 76 -7.62 -2.47 2.10
C SER A 76 -6.90 -1.36 2.87
N GLY A 77 -6.86 -0.16 2.29
CA GLY A 77 -6.23 1.03 2.89
C GLY A 77 -4.73 1.18 2.66
N GLU A 78 -4.06 0.14 2.15
CA GLU A 78 -2.65 0.16 1.74
C GLU A 78 -2.48 0.70 0.31
N ASP A 79 -1.24 1.05 -0.05
CA ASP A 79 -0.92 1.58 -1.38
C ASP A 79 -1.24 0.56 -2.50
N ALA A 80 -1.02 -0.73 -2.26
CA ALA A 80 -1.40 -1.83 -3.15
C ALA A 80 -2.86 -2.30 -2.97
N GLY A 81 -3.67 -1.57 -2.20
CA GLY A 81 -5.10 -1.83 -2.06
C GLY A 81 -5.86 -1.57 -3.35
N SER A 82 -6.99 -2.27 -3.51
CA SER A 82 -7.80 -2.25 -4.72
C SER A 82 -8.27 -0.84 -5.09
N GLU A 83 -8.69 -0.02 -4.11
CA GLU A 83 -9.13 1.36 -4.36
C GLU A 83 -8.07 2.19 -5.11
N ASN A 84 -6.82 2.17 -4.63
CA ASN A 84 -5.72 2.94 -5.22
C ASN A 84 -5.34 2.37 -6.61
N VAL A 85 -5.18 1.06 -6.71
CA VAL A 85 -4.75 0.43 -7.96
C VAL A 85 -5.81 0.61 -9.04
N ILE A 86 -7.09 0.42 -8.70
CA ILE A 86 -8.22 0.61 -9.61
C ILE A 86 -8.32 2.07 -10.05
N ALA A 87 -8.19 3.04 -9.13
CA ALA A 87 -8.20 4.46 -9.50
C ALA A 87 -7.08 4.79 -10.51
N GLY A 88 -5.87 4.26 -10.31
CA GLY A 88 -4.76 4.41 -11.25
C GLY A 88 -5.02 3.75 -12.61
N LEU A 89 -5.58 2.54 -12.61
CA LEU A 89 -5.99 1.84 -13.83
C LEU A 89 -7.04 2.63 -14.60
N GLU A 90 -8.10 3.07 -13.95
CA GLU A 90 -9.14 3.88 -14.60
C GLU A 90 -8.59 5.18 -15.19
N ALA A 91 -7.69 5.86 -14.47
CA ALA A 91 -7.04 7.07 -14.97
C ALA A 91 -6.18 6.77 -16.21
N ALA A 92 -5.40 5.68 -16.18
CA ALA A 92 -4.58 5.25 -17.29
C ALA A 92 -5.40 4.91 -18.55
N PHE A 93 -6.52 4.21 -18.40
CA PHE A 93 -7.38 3.84 -19.53
C PHE A 93 -8.19 5.02 -20.11
N LYS A 94 -8.49 6.04 -19.29
CA LYS A 94 -9.21 7.24 -19.72
C LYS A 94 -8.29 8.29 -20.35
N HIS A 95 -6.98 8.21 -20.12
CA HIS A 95 -6.05 9.24 -20.58
C HIS A 95 -5.85 9.17 -22.10
N GLU A 96 -5.83 10.34 -22.74
CA GLU A 96 -5.59 10.44 -24.18
C GLU A 96 -4.18 9.96 -24.53
N ASN A 97 -4.03 9.37 -25.71
CA ASN A 97 -2.75 8.88 -26.23
C ASN A 97 -2.11 7.71 -25.45
N THR A 98 -2.81 7.08 -24.52
CA THR A 98 -2.35 5.81 -23.90
C THR A 98 -2.38 4.69 -24.94
N LYS A 99 -1.22 4.07 -25.18
CA LYS A 99 -1.06 2.97 -26.16
C LYS A 99 -1.10 1.59 -25.52
N ALA A 100 -0.75 1.50 -24.25
CA ALA A 100 -0.86 0.30 -23.42
C ALA A 100 -0.82 0.69 -21.95
N VAL A 101 -1.31 -0.19 -21.09
CA VAL A 101 -1.18 -0.08 -19.64
C VAL A 101 -0.24 -1.18 -19.16
N ILE A 102 0.80 -0.80 -18.43
CA ILE A 102 1.65 -1.70 -17.67
C ILE A 102 1.19 -1.70 -16.22
N VAL A 103 0.85 -2.87 -15.70
CA VAL A 103 0.75 -3.11 -14.26
C VAL A 103 2.11 -3.59 -13.79
N GLU A 104 2.88 -2.71 -13.15
CA GLU A 104 4.21 -3.03 -12.62
C GLU A 104 4.05 -3.64 -11.23
N ILE A 105 4.37 -4.92 -11.08
CA ILE A 105 4.07 -5.72 -9.89
C ILE A 105 5.35 -5.99 -9.10
N ASN A 106 5.32 -5.60 -7.82
CA ASN A 106 6.30 -6.02 -6.82
C ASN A 106 5.57 -6.35 -5.50
N SER A 107 4.88 -7.51 -5.48
CA SER A 107 3.98 -7.88 -4.39
C SER A 107 4.11 -9.36 -3.99
N PRO A 108 4.21 -9.65 -2.67
CA PRO A 108 4.12 -11.01 -2.16
C PRO A 108 2.67 -11.55 -2.11
N GLY A 109 1.68 -10.74 -2.49
CA GLY A 109 0.26 -11.03 -2.37
C GLY A 109 -0.40 -10.32 -1.19
N GLY A 110 -1.49 -10.90 -0.68
CA GLY A 110 -2.29 -10.31 0.39
C GLY A 110 -3.72 -10.83 0.40
N SER A 111 -4.68 -9.94 0.61
CA SER A 111 -6.11 -10.23 0.66
C SER A 111 -6.61 -10.86 -0.65
N PRO A 112 -7.29 -12.03 -0.59
CA PRO A 112 -7.94 -12.63 -1.76
C PRO A 112 -9.00 -11.71 -2.38
N VAL A 113 -9.73 -10.97 -1.55
CA VAL A 113 -10.81 -10.08 -1.99
C VAL A 113 -10.25 -8.88 -2.75
N GLU A 114 -9.24 -8.21 -2.18
CA GLU A 114 -8.61 -7.05 -2.84
C GLU A 114 -7.97 -7.47 -4.18
N SER A 115 -7.29 -8.62 -4.20
CA SER A 115 -6.69 -9.17 -5.42
C SER A 115 -7.75 -9.47 -6.48
N SER A 116 -8.90 -10.03 -6.06
CA SER A 116 -10.02 -10.31 -6.96
C SER A 116 -10.66 -9.04 -7.51
N TYR A 117 -10.79 -7.97 -6.72
CA TYR A 117 -11.32 -6.70 -7.23
C TYR A 117 -10.43 -6.11 -8.32
N ILE A 118 -9.11 -6.09 -8.10
CA ILE A 118 -8.17 -5.60 -9.11
C ILE A 118 -8.20 -6.49 -10.36
N TYR A 119 -8.20 -7.82 -10.21
CA TYR A 119 -8.31 -8.76 -11.33
C TYR A 119 -9.56 -8.53 -12.17
N ASN A 120 -10.73 -8.45 -11.51
CA ASN A 120 -12.00 -8.24 -12.18
C ASN A 120 -12.03 -6.89 -12.91
N GLU A 121 -11.46 -5.86 -12.30
CA GLU A 121 -11.40 -4.53 -12.89
C GLU A 121 -10.47 -4.46 -14.11
N ILE A 122 -9.31 -5.11 -14.07
CA ILE A 122 -8.43 -5.24 -15.23
C ILE A 122 -9.18 -5.88 -16.39
N ASN A 123 -9.89 -6.99 -16.14
CA ASN A 123 -10.68 -7.65 -17.18
C ASN A 123 -11.79 -6.74 -17.72
N ARG A 124 -12.55 -6.07 -16.84
CA ARG A 124 -13.60 -5.12 -17.23
C ARG A 124 -13.05 -3.97 -18.09
N LEU A 125 -11.90 -3.42 -17.73
CA LEU A 125 -11.27 -2.33 -18.49
C LEU A 125 -10.72 -2.80 -19.84
N ARG A 126 -10.14 -4.01 -19.91
CA ARG A 126 -9.73 -4.64 -21.17
C ARG A 126 -10.92 -4.85 -22.11
N ASP A 127 -12.02 -5.38 -21.59
CA ASP A 127 -13.25 -5.58 -22.37
C ASP A 127 -13.85 -4.25 -22.85
N LYS A 128 -13.79 -3.20 -22.02
CA LYS A 128 -14.30 -1.87 -22.36
C LYS A 128 -13.39 -1.12 -23.36
N HIS A 129 -12.09 -1.40 -23.35
CA HIS A 129 -11.07 -0.70 -24.13
C HIS A 129 -10.24 -1.70 -24.95
N GLU A 130 -10.90 -2.43 -25.85
CA GLU A 130 -10.32 -3.56 -26.62
C GLU A 130 -9.00 -3.24 -27.35
N VAL A 131 -8.75 -1.95 -27.65
CA VAL A 131 -7.55 -1.50 -28.36
C VAL A 131 -6.34 -1.28 -27.44
N ILE A 132 -6.55 -1.08 -26.14
CA ILE A 132 -5.48 -0.78 -25.17
C ILE A 132 -5.08 -2.08 -24.46
N PRO A 133 -3.97 -2.73 -24.83
CA PRO A 133 -3.51 -3.94 -24.15
C PRO A 133 -3.00 -3.64 -22.74
N VAL A 134 -3.16 -4.62 -21.86
CA VAL A 134 -2.62 -4.62 -20.50
C VAL A 134 -1.48 -5.62 -20.39
N TYR A 135 -0.33 -5.14 -19.94
CA TYR A 135 0.84 -5.97 -19.67
C TYR A 135 1.14 -5.98 -18.18
N ALA A 136 1.28 -7.15 -17.58
CA ALA A 136 1.87 -7.26 -16.26
C ALA A 136 3.40 -7.32 -16.43
N VAL A 137 4.12 -6.49 -15.70
CA VAL A 137 5.58 -6.55 -15.64
C VAL A 137 5.99 -6.76 -14.19
N VAL A 138 6.59 -7.90 -13.92
CA VAL A 138 7.03 -8.25 -12.57
C VAL A 138 8.45 -7.72 -12.37
N ALA A 139 8.63 -6.92 -11.31
CA ALA A 139 9.94 -6.56 -10.81
C ALA A 139 10.53 -7.76 -10.05
N ASP A 140 10.55 -7.72 -8.71
CA ASP A 140 11.16 -8.79 -7.93
C ASP A 140 10.20 -9.96 -7.70
N ILE A 141 8.93 -9.68 -7.40
CA ILE A 141 7.97 -10.72 -7.01
C ILE A 141 6.54 -10.42 -7.49
N ALA A 142 5.88 -11.45 -8.01
CA ALA A 142 4.43 -11.52 -8.17
C ALA A 142 4.00 -12.89 -7.66
N ALA A 143 3.75 -12.96 -6.35
CA ALA A 143 3.37 -14.19 -5.67
C ALA A 143 1.95 -14.06 -5.09
N SER A 144 1.24 -15.18 -4.96
CA SER A 144 -0.10 -15.27 -4.37
C SER A 144 -1.04 -14.21 -4.99
N GLY A 145 -1.65 -13.34 -4.20
CA GLY A 145 -2.50 -12.24 -4.71
C GLY A 145 -1.86 -11.38 -5.81
N GLY A 146 -0.54 -11.17 -5.78
CA GLY A 146 0.17 -10.46 -6.84
C GLY A 146 0.14 -11.20 -8.17
N TYR A 147 0.29 -12.53 -8.14
CA TYR A 147 0.12 -13.36 -9.33
C TYR A 147 -1.34 -13.50 -9.76
N PHE A 148 -2.28 -13.50 -8.80
CA PHE A 148 -3.72 -13.44 -9.09
C PHE A 148 -4.01 -12.23 -9.99
N VAL A 149 -3.56 -11.04 -9.59
CA VAL A 149 -3.71 -9.82 -10.41
C VAL A 149 -2.98 -9.93 -11.75
N ALA A 150 -1.72 -10.40 -11.75
CA ALA A 150 -0.94 -10.55 -12.97
C ALA A 150 -1.63 -11.43 -14.02
N SER A 151 -2.38 -12.46 -13.59
CA SER A 151 -3.08 -13.38 -14.49
C SER A 151 -4.20 -12.74 -15.30
N ALA A 152 -4.68 -11.54 -14.95
CA ALA A 152 -5.66 -10.78 -15.74
C ALA A 152 -5.07 -10.10 -16.99
N ALA A 153 -3.74 -9.96 -17.06
CA ALA A 153 -3.07 -9.23 -18.14
C ALA A 153 -3.02 -10.04 -19.45
N ASP A 154 -2.91 -9.35 -20.58
CA ASP A 154 -2.75 -9.97 -21.90
C ASP A 154 -1.43 -10.74 -22.01
N LYS A 155 -0.36 -10.17 -21.46
CA LYS A 155 0.95 -10.82 -21.30
C LYS A 155 1.62 -10.43 -20.00
N ILE A 156 2.45 -11.33 -19.49
CA ILE A 156 3.22 -11.18 -18.26
C ILE A 156 4.71 -11.27 -18.60
N TYR A 157 5.46 -10.23 -18.24
CA TYR A 157 6.91 -10.14 -18.42
C TYR A 157 7.63 -10.18 -17.08
N VAL A 158 8.79 -10.83 -17.04
CA VAL A 158 9.56 -11.05 -15.81
C VAL A 158 11.07 -10.85 -16.00
N ASN A 159 11.81 -10.73 -14.90
CA ASN A 159 13.24 -11.07 -14.90
C ASN A 159 13.41 -12.59 -14.72
N ARG A 160 14.54 -13.16 -15.16
CA ARG A 160 14.90 -14.58 -14.89
C ARG A 160 14.80 -14.94 -13.41
N SER A 161 15.18 -14.00 -12.54
CA SER A 161 15.21 -14.18 -11.09
C SER A 161 13.94 -13.70 -10.37
N SER A 162 12.94 -13.17 -11.08
CA SER A 162 11.67 -12.78 -10.44
C SER A 162 11.01 -14.01 -9.79
N LEU A 163 10.32 -13.80 -8.68
CA LEU A 163 9.61 -14.84 -7.96
C LEU A 163 8.13 -14.85 -8.36
N ILE A 164 7.67 -15.95 -8.93
CA ILE A 164 6.33 -16.11 -9.50
C ILE A 164 5.62 -17.30 -8.86
N GLY A 165 4.29 -17.27 -8.82
CA GLY A 165 3.48 -18.38 -8.36
C GLY A 165 2.99 -18.15 -6.93
N SER A 166 3.30 -19.06 -6.00
CA SER A 166 2.62 -19.12 -4.70
C SER A 166 1.10 -19.17 -4.87
N ILE A 167 0.64 -19.97 -5.84
CA ILE A 167 -0.79 -20.14 -6.12
C ILE A 167 -1.34 -21.07 -5.05
N GLY A 168 -1.99 -20.48 -4.07
CA GLY A 168 -2.47 -21.15 -2.87
C GLY A 168 -3.08 -20.14 -1.90
N VAL A 169 -3.77 -20.66 -0.88
CA VAL A 169 -4.43 -19.87 0.17
C VAL A 169 -4.02 -20.44 1.52
N ARG A 170 -3.75 -19.55 2.48
CA ARG A 170 -3.44 -19.93 3.85
C ARG A 170 -4.25 -19.09 4.83
N MET A 171 -4.49 -19.65 6.00
CA MET A 171 -4.98 -18.94 7.16
C MET A 171 -4.18 -19.40 8.36
N ASP A 172 -3.68 -18.43 9.11
CA ASP A 172 -2.78 -18.69 10.23
C ASP A 172 -3.54 -18.61 11.54
N ASN A 173 -3.24 -19.54 12.46
CA ASN A 173 -3.73 -19.51 13.83
C ASN A 173 -2.69 -20.13 14.78
N PHE A 174 -2.82 -19.85 16.07
CA PHE A 174 -1.95 -20.40 17.13
C PHE A 174 -2.78 -21.16 18.16
N GLY A 175 -2.15 -22.10 18.87
CA GLY A 175 -2.75 -22.79 20.02
C GLY A 175 -1.92 -22.59 21.28
N PHE A 176 -2.53 -22.10 22.36
CA PHE A 176 -1.86 -21.80 23.64
C PHE A 176 -2.42 -22.60 24.82
N VAL A 177 -3.30 -23.58 24.58
CA VAL A 177 -3.96 -24.41 25.61
C VAL A 177 -2.96 -24.97 26.63
N GLU A 178 -1.87 -25.57 26.15
CA GLU A 178 -0.85 -26.18 27.01
C GLU A 178 -0.05 -25.15 27.82
N LEU A 179 0.20 -23.97 27.26
CA LEU A 179 0.89 -22.90 27.97
C LEU A 179 0.02 -22.39 29.12
N MET A 180 -1.25 -22.08 28.83
CA MET A 180 -2.22 -21.63 29.82
C MET A 180 -2.35 -22.61 31.00
N LYS A 181 -2.45 -23.90 30.69
CA LYS A 181 -2.48 -24.96 31.69
C LYS A 181 -1.25 -24.96 32.59
N LYS A 182 -0.04 -24.76 32.04
CA LYS A 182 1.22 -24.73 32.81
C LYS A 182 1.30 -23.55 33.77
N ILE A 183 0.73 -22.40 33.40
CA ILE A 183 0.79 -21.17 34.21
C ILE A 183 -0.48 -20.93 35.03
N GLY A 184 -1.42 -21.88 35.02
CA GLY A 184 -2.64 -21.83 35.84
C GLY A 184 -3.69 -20.83 35.37
N ILE A 185 -3.69 -20.46 34.08
CA ILE A 185 -4.74 -19.60 33.50
C ILE A 185 -5.87 -20.49 32.96
N GLU A 186 -7.11 -20.15 33.31
CA GLU A 186 -8.33 -20.80 32.83
C GLU A 186 -9.07 -19.88 31.86
N ARG A 187 -9.46 -20.40 30.69
CA ARG A 187 -10.35 -19.69 29.75
C ARG A 187 -11.82 -19.98 30.09
N ARG A 188 -12.63 -18.92 30.24
CA ARG A 188 -14.08 -19.00 30.42
C ARG A 188 -14.77 -18.27 29.28
N LEU A 189 -15.25 -19.02 28.29
CA LEU A 189 -15.91 -18.47 27.10
C LEU A 189 -17.42 -18.74 27.18
N LEU A 190 -18.22 -17.68 27.07
CA LEU A 190 -19.67 -17.75 26.89
C LEU A 190 -20.00 -17.18 25.52
N THR A 191 -20.77 -17.92 24.73
CA THR A 191 -21.13 -17.51 23.36
C THR A 191 -22.60 -17.74 23.08
N ALA A 192 -23.13 -16.96 22.12
CA ALA A 192 -24.40 -17.23 21.46
C ALA A 192 -24.10 -17.60 20.00
N GLY A 193 -24.61 -18.77 19.57
CA GLY A 193 -24.25 -19.41 18.30
C GLY A 193 -23.19 -20.50 18.48
N GLU A 194 -23.49 -21.71 18.00
CA GLU A 194 -22.72 -22.94 18.28
C GLU A 194 -21.23 -22.84 17.91
N ASN A 195 -20.91 -22.17 16.80
CA ASN A 195 -19.54 -22.04 16.29
C ASN A 195 -18.91 -20.66 16.59
N LYS A 196 -19.46 -19.88 17.54
CA LYS A 196 -18.98 -18.51 17.79
C LYS A 196 -17.66 -18.45 18.59
N GLY A 197 -17.13 -19.61 18.99
CA GLY A 197 -15.76 -19.81 19.49
C GLY A 197 -14.78 -20.37 18.43
N LEU A 198 -15.17 -20.41 17.16
CA LEU A 198 -14.33 -20.90 16.06
C LEU A 198 -12.99 -20.16 15.99
N LEU A 199 -11.91 -20.91 15.73
CA LEU A 199 -10.51 -20.43 15.63
C LEU A 199 -9.95 -19.77 16.88
N ASP A 200 -10.60 -19.93 18.03
CA ASP A 200 -10.06 -19.33 19.24
C ASP A 200 -8.78 -20.08 19.70
N PRO A 201 -7.67 -19.35 19.93
CA PRO A 201 -6.35 -19.94 20.13
C PRO A 201 -6.14 -20.52 21.54
N PHE A 202 -7.13 -20.42 22.41
CA PHE A 202 -7.08 -20.85 23.81
C PHE A 202 -8.02 -22.04 24.08
N LEU A 203 -8.71 -22.55 23.07
CA LEU A 203 -9.46 -23.81 23.11
C LEU A 203 -8.68 -24.93 22.40
N PRO A 204 -8.93 -26.21 22.75
CA PRO A 204 -8.47 -27.33 21.95
C PRO A 204 -8.99 -27.23 20.51
N GLU A 205 -8.23 -27.75 19.55
CA GLU A 205 -8.69 -27.83 18.16
C GLU A 205 -9.92 -28.75 18.05
N ASP A 206 -10.94 -28.28 17.35
CA ASP A 206 -12.16 -29.04 17.05
C ASP A 206 -12.11 -29.52 15.59
N GLU A 207 -12.22 -30.83 15.39
CA GLU A 207 -12.08 -31.44 14.06
C GLU A 207 -13.21 -31.07 13.08
N GLN A 208 -14.42 -30.82 13.57
CA GLN A 208 -15.54 -30.40 12.71
C GLN A 208 -15.34 -28.95 12.23
N GLN A 209 -14.93 -28.08 13.15
CA GLN A 209 -14.58 -26.70 12.85
C GLN A 209 -13.37 -26.61 11.90
N LYS A 210 -12.34 -27.43 12.13
CA LYS A 210 -11.18 -27.54 11.24
C LYS A 210 -11.59 -28.00 9.84
N ALA A 211 -12.43 -29.02 9.73
CA ALA A 211 -12.94 -29.49 8.44
C ALA A 211 -13.74 -28.40 7.71
N HIS A 212 -14.56 -27.63 8.43
CA HIS A 212 -15.30 -26.50 7.88
C HIS A 212 -14.36 -25.41 7.33
N ILE A 213 -13.34 -25.03 8.10
CA ILE A 213 -12.31 -24.07 7.67
C ILE A 213 -11.53 -24.60 6.46
N GLN A 214 -11.15 -25.87 6.45
CA GLN A 214 -10.41 -26.45 5.34
C GLN A 214 -11.25 -26.44 4.05
N ALA A 215 -12.56 -26.72 4.15
CA ALA A 215 -13.47 -26.63 3.01
C ALA A 215 -13.53 -25.19 2.46
N MET A 216 -13.64 -24.19 3.34
CA MET A 216 -13.59 -22.77 2.96
C MET A 216 -12.27 -22.40 2.25
N LEU A 217 -11.12 -22.84 2.79
CA LEU A 217 -9.82 -22.58 2.17
C LEU A 217 -9.72 -23.21 0.78
N ASN A 218 -10.23 -24.44 0.62
CA ASN A 218 -10.28 -25.11 -0.68
C ASN A 218 -11.14 -24.34 -1.68
N GLU A 219 -12.29 -23.81 -1.26
CA GLU A 219 -13.17 -23.00 -2.13
C GLU A 219 -12.47 -21.72 -2.61
N VAL A 220 -11.82 -20.98 -1.71
CA VAL A 220 -11.05 -19.78 -2.08
C VAL A 220 -9.88 -20.13 -3.00
N HIS A 221 -9.25 -21.29 -2.78
CA HIS A 221 -8.18 -21.77 -3.64
C HIS A 221 -8.67 -22.11 -5.05
N GLU A 222 -9.83 -22.75 -5.20
CA GLU A 222 -10.43 -23.02 -6.51
C GLU A 222 -10.76 -21.74 -7.28
N HIS A 223 -11.20 -20.67 -6.60
CA HIS A 223 -11.38 -19.37 -7.25
C HIS A 223 -10.07 -18.82 -7.84
N PHE A 224 -8.96 -18.99 -7.13
CA PHE A 224 -7.64 -18.58 -7.61
C PHE A 224 -7.18 -19.46 -8.78
N ILE A 225 -7.29 -20.78 -8.67
CA ILE A 225 -6.98 -21.71 -9.77
C ILE A 225 -7.77 -21.33 -11.02
N LYS A 226 -9.07 -21.05 -10.87
CA LYS A 226 -9.94 -20.64 -11.97
C LYS A 226 -9.43 -19.35 -12.62
N ALA A 227 -9.12 -18.30 -11.84
CA ALA A 227 -8.59 -17.04 -12.38
C ALA A 227 -7.30 -17.24 -13.18
N VAL A 228 -6.39 -18.08 -12.69
CA VAL A 228 -5.14 -18.43 -13.39
C VAL A 228 -5.43 -19.22 -14.67
N ARG A 229 -6.31 -20.22 -14.64
CA ARG A 229 -6.70 -20.99 -15.83
C ARG A 229 -7.34 -20.10 -16.88
N ASP A 230 -8.24 -19.21 -16.48
CA ASP A 230 -8.93 -18.28 -17.39
C ASP A 230 -7.92 -17.31 -18.03
N GLY A 231 -6.98 -16.77 -17.24
CA GLY A 231 -5.97 -15.82 -17.72
C GLY A 231 -4.87 -16.44 -18.58
N ARG A 232 -4.39 -17.63 -18.21
CA ARG A 232 -3.28 -18.29 -18.93
C ARG A 232 -3.77 -19.16 -20.09
N GLY A 233 -4.98 -19.73 -19.99
CA GLY A 233 -5.58 -20.58 -21.00
C GLY A 233 -4.65 -21.72 -21.42
N GLN A 234 -4.57 -21.98 -22.73
CA GLN A 234 -3.75 -23.05 -23.30
C GLN A 234 -2.24 -22.88 -23.11
N ARG A 235 -1.76 -21.70 -22.66
CA ARG A 235 -0.34 -21.50 -22.37
C ARG A 235 0.10 -22.28 -21.14
N LEU A 236 -0.82 -22.51 -20.19
CA LEU A 236 -0.51 -23.14 -18.92
C LEU A 236 -0.16 -24.62 -19.10
N VAL A 237 0.99 -25.03 -18.59
CA VAL A 237 1.40 -26.44 -18.59
C VAL A 237 1.02 -27.02 -17.23
N GLU A 238 -0.17 -27.62 -17.15
CA GLU A 238 -0.63 -28.24 -15.90
C GLU A 238 0.22 -29.48 -15.57
N GLN A 239 0.81 -29.45 -14.38
CA GLN A 239 1.57 -30.54 -13.80
C GLN A 239 1.31 -30.58 -12.28
N GLU A 240 1.68 -31.69 -11.65
CA GLU A 240 1.60 -31.82 -10.21
C GLU A 240 2.36 -30.69 -9.50
N GLY A 241 1.75 -30.12 -8.46
CA GLY A 241 2.35 -29.04 -7.66
C GLY A 241 2.23 -27.62 -8.25
N LEU A 242 1.65 -27.43 -9.43
CA LEU A 242 1.50 -26.09 -10.01
C LEU A 242 0.67 -25.15 -9.12
N PHE A 243 -0.39 -25.70 -8.52
CA PHE A 243 -1.32 -25.01 -7.62
C PHE A 243 -1.10 -25.40 -6.15
N SER A 244 0.12 -25.75 -5.73
CA SER A 244 0.37 -26.18 -4.34
C SER A 244 0.93 -25.08 -3.44
N GLY A 245 0.98 -23.82 -3.91
CA GLY A 245 1.63 -22.71 -3.20
C GLY A 245 3.16 -22.64 -3.39
N LEU A 246 3.74 -23.42 -4.30
CA LEU A 246 5.18 -23.32 -4.62
C LEU A 246 5.50 -22.04 -5.41
N ILE A 247 6.73 -21.56 -5.23
CA ILE A 247 7.28 -20.39 -5.93
C ILE A 247 8.28 -20.88 -6.97
N TRP A 248 8.28 -20.20 -8.11
CA TRP A 248 9.13 -20.49 -9.27
C TRP A 248 9.92 -19.24 -9.63
N THR A 249 11.14 -19.44 -10.15
CA THR A 249 11.88 -18.36 -10.79
C THR A 249 11.17 -17.94 -12.09
N GLY A 250 11.41 -16.72 -12.57
CA GLY A 250 10.83 -16.24 -13.82
C GLY A 250 11.20 -17.13 -15.02
N GLU A 251 12.42 -17.67 -15.03
CA GLU A 251 12.82 -18.67 -16.05
C GLU A 251 11.95 -19.93 -16.00
N LYS A 252 11.76 -20.52 -14.81
CA LYS A 252 10.91 -21.70 -14.68
C LYS A 252 9.44 -21.39 -14.95
N ALA A 253 8.97 -20.20 -14.58
CA ALA A 253 7.61 -19.76 -14.81
C ALA A 253 7.25 -19.65 -16.30
N ILE A 254 8.21 -19.31 -17.18
CA ILE A 254 8.01 -19.36 -18.65
C ILE A 254 7.77 -20.80 -19.09
N GLU A 255 8.58 -21.75 -18.63
CA GLU A 255 8.42 -23.17 -18.99
C GLU A 255 7.06 -23.74 -18.55
N LEU A 256 6.54 -23.27 -17.42
CA LEU A 256 5.23 -23.66 -16.88
C LEU A 256 4.06 -22.92 -17.53
N GLY A 257 4.33 -21.93 -18.39
CA GLY A 257 3.31 -21.08 -19.00
C GLY A 257 2.65 -20.09 -18.04
N LEU A 258 3.20 -19.93 -16.84
CA LEU A 258 2.74 -18.95 -15.85
C LEU A 258 3.02 -17.52 -16.31
N VAL A 259 4.05 -17.30 -17.12
CA VAL A 259 4.40 -15.99 -17.69
C VAL A 259 4.82 -16.15 -19.15
N ASP A 260 4.93 -15.05 -19.89
CA ASP A 260 5.06 -15.08 -21.35
C ASP A 260 6.49 -14.84 -21.84
N ASN A 261 7.21 -13.90 -21.24
CA ASN A 261 8.58 -13.59 -21.68
C ASN A 261 9.39 -12.86 -20.62
N PHE A 262 10.67 -12.62 -20.91
CA PHE A 262 11.51 -11.72 -20.14
C PHE A 262 11.28 -10.26 -20.53
N GLY A 263 11.33 -9.36 -19.56
CA GLY A 263 11.25 -7.93 -19.79
C GLY A 263 11.14 -7.10 -18.51
N SER A 264 11.48 -5.83 -18.64
CA SER A 264 11.19 -4.75 -17.71
C SER A 264 10.19 -3.76 -18.33
N SER A 265 9.65 -2.84 -17.54
CA SER A 265 8.66 -1.87 -18.01
C SER A 265 9.21 -1.03 -19.16
N LYS A 266 10.50 -0.67 -19.08
CA LYS A 266 11.22 0.06 -20.15
C LYS A 266 11.34 -0.75 -21.43
N THR A 267 11.73 -2.03 -21.35
CA THR A 267 11.87 -2.88 -22.54
C THR A 267 10.51 -3.17 -23.17
N VAL A 268 9.46 -3.40 -22.37
CA VAL A 268 8.10 -3.64 -22.87
C VAL A 268 7.58 -2.40 -23.59
N ALA A 269 7.68 -1.22 -22.97
CA ALA A 269 7.26 0.04 -23.58
C ALA A 269 7.99 0.34 -24.91
N ARG A 270 9.32 0.17 -24.95
CA ARG A 270 10.12 0.42 -26.14
C ARG A 270 9.93 -0.63 -27.23
N GLU A 271 9.97 -1.91 -26.88
CA GLU A 271 10.10 -3.00 -27.86
C GLU A 271 8.77 -3.66 -28.22
N VAL A 272 7.83 -3.73 -27.27
CA VAL A 272 6.51 -4.36 -27.47
C VAL A 272 5.46 -3.31 -27.83
N VAL A 273 5.33 -2.26 -27.01
CA VAL A 273 4.31 -1.22 -27.21
C VAL A 273 4.69 -0.23 -28.32
N LYS A 274 6.00 -0.02 -28.54
CA LYS A 274 6.55 1.02 -29.42
C LYS A 274 6.19 2.45 -28.97
N ALA A 275 6.01 2.64 -27.66
CA ALA A 275 5.76 3.92 -27.01
C ALA A 275 6.64 4.00 -25.75
N GLU A 276 7.89 4.44 -25.91
CA GLU A 276 8.93 4.37 -24.88
C GLU A 276 8.67 5.29 -23.66
N LYS A 277 7.92 6.38 -23.84
CA LYS A 277 7.56 7.29 -22.75
C LYS A 277 6.65 6.56 -21.75
N LEU A 278 7.19 6.30 -20.56
CA LEU A 278 6.44 5.77 -19.42
C LEU A 278 5.82 6.94 -18.65
N VAL A 279 4.52 6.87 -18.37
CA VAL A 279 3.81 7.84 -17.52
C VAL A 279 3.21 7.09 -16.33
N ASP A 280 3.52 7.55 -15.11
CA ASP A 280 3.09 6.91 -13.86
C ASP A 280 1.70 7.43 -13.45
N PHE A 281 0.73 6.53 -13.43
CA PHE A 281 -0.66 6.75 -13.02
C PHE A 281 -0.96 6.18 -11.63
N THR A 282 0.05 5.68 -10.91
CA THR A 282 -0.14 5.20 -9.53
C THR A 282 -0.57 6.38 -8.66
N PRO A 283 -1.74 6.31 -7.99
CA PRO A 283 -2.11 7.37 -7.05
C PRO A 283 -1.05 7.44 -5.96
N LYS A 284 -0.41 8.60 -5.82
CA LYS A 284 0.47 8.84 -4.67
C LYS A 284 -0.44 8.83 -3.45
N SER A 285 -0.20 7.92 -2.52
CA SER A 285 -1.06 7.82 -1.35
C SER A 285 -1.16 9.18 -0.69
N ALA A 286 -2.40 9.51 -0.35
CA ALA A 286 -2.86 10.71 0.32
C ALA A 286 -2.23 10.85 1.72
N LEU A 287 -0.92 10.63 1.91
CA LEU A 287 -0.27 10.74 3.21
C LEU A 287 -0.44 12.15 3.77
N VAL A 288 -0.34 13.17 2.91
CA VAL A 288 -0.57 14.58 3.26
C VAL A 288 -2.04 14.84 3.58
N GLU A 289 -2.97 14.29 2.79
CA GLU A 289 -4.42 14.41 3.02
C GLU A 289 -4.87 13.64 4.27
N ARG A 290 -4.41 12.41 4.50
CA ARG A 290 -4.66 11.60 5.69
C ARG A 290 -4.03 12.23 6.94
N LEU A 291 -2.86 12.86 6.83
CA LEU A 291 -2.27 13.66 7.92
C LEU A 291 -3.10 14.92 8.17
N ALA A 292 -3.53 15.62 7.12
CA ALA A 292 -4.39 16.80 7.22
C ALA A 292 -5.75 16.46 7.83
N ASP A 293 -6.35 15.33 7.48
CA ASP A 293 -7.62 14.84 8.02
C ASP A 293 -7.47 14.41 9.48
N ARG A 294 -6.39 13.71 9.84
CA ARG A 294 -6.12 13.33 11.23
C ARG A 294 -5.79 14.53 12.11
N LEU A 295 -5.02 15.50 11.59
CA LEU A 295 -4.72 16.75 12.28
C LEU A 295 -5.99 17.62 12.38
N GLY A 296 -6.79 17.71 11.33
CA GLY A 296 -8.06 18.44 11.31
C GLY A 296 -9.11 17.82 12.25
N ALA A 297 -9.21 16.49 12.30
CA ALA A 297 -10.08 15.77 13.23
C ALA A 297 -9.65 15.95 14.70
N SER A 298 -8.34 15.96 14.98
CA SER A 298 -7.83 16.18 16.34
C SER A 298 -7.89 17.64 16.78
N PHE A 299 -7.68 18.60 15.86
CA PHE A 299 -7.91 20.03 16.12
C PHE A 299 -9.39 20.34 16.32
N SER A 300 -10.29 19.79 15.51
CA SER A 300 -11.74 20.01 15.65
C SER A 300 -12.30 19.38 16.92
N ALA A 301 -11.84 18.17 17.29
CA ALA A 301 -12.20 17.56 18.57
C ALA A 301 -11.67 18.37 19.78
N GLY A 302 -10.47 18.94 19.68
CA GLY A 302 -9.89 19.83 20.69
C GLY A 302 -10.62 21.17 20.80
N PHE A 303 -10.99 21.78 19.67
CA PHE A 303 -11.77 23.01 19.61
C PHE A 303 -13.21 22.79 20.12
N ALA A 304 -13.88 21.70 19.71
CA ALA A 304 -15.20 21.37 20.21
C ALA A 304 -15.20 21.25 21.74
N ARG A 305 -14.24 20.52 22.32
CA ARG A 305 -14.04 20.43 23.78
C ARG A 305 -13.75 21.76 24.48
N PHE A 306 -13.20 22.74 23.76
CA PHE A 306 -12.89 24.06 24.29
C PHE A 306 -14.11 25.02 24.26
N PHE A 307 -15.09 24.76 23.40
CA PHE A 307 -16.26 25.63 23.17
C PHE A 307 -17.61 25.02 23.57
N THR A 308 -17.70 23.71 23.83
CA THR A 308 -18.84 23.12 24.55
C THR A 308 -18.52 23.10 26.05
N PRO A 309 -19.15 23.94 26.88
CA PRO A 309 -19.09 23.76 28.33
C PRO A 309 -19.75 22.43 28.68
N ASP A 310 -19.12 21.66 29.57
CA ASP A 310 -19.69 20.44 30.13
C ASP A 310 -21.06 20.78 30.75
N ILE A 311 -22.13 20.35 30.08
CA ILE A 311 -23.46 20.31 30.68
C ILE A 311 -23.57 18.95 31.36
N TYR A 312 -23.58 19.00 32.69
CA TYR A 312 -23.84 17.87 33.60
C TYR A 312 -25.15 17.15 33.28
#